data_AF-A0A662HSJ4-F1
#
_entry.id   AF-A0A662HSJ4-F1
#
_cell.length_a   1.000
_cell.length_b   1.000
_cell.length_c   1.000
_cell.angle_alpha   90.00
_cell.angle_beta   90.00
_cell.angle_gamma   90.00
#
_symmetry.space_group_name_H-M   'P 1'
#
loop_
_entity.id
_entity.type
_entity.pdbx_description
1 polymer ?
#
loop_
_entity_poly.entity_id
_entity_poly.type
_entity_poly.pdbx_seq_one_letter_code
_entity_poly.pdbx_strand_id
1 'polypeptide(L)'
;MNELEFINQLGQNLGIYSSAIISLNKREYLFKPTNLKYLVKSLVHVLFKTLIFILIISAYMFASYYLFIFLVSLFQYVRYWIFFPFAVGVIVFPSYYFAKSGKTNIVLKNITKEVPNKATFTVFVILLITYLILYLLIPYYVMPFVHNINKNKLKILVSEIVGNVPDEAKKAYLIHKWIFSNINNVYRCFTVDGYIVFSSKPPYICLRLIKHDCPLWVLVTKCGACLEYSLLYRELANAANLTVRSIHNPGEDHSWNEVLVNGRWIIVDPSTGKFNCSPQIFEKGRKLNVSYVYAEYPNGTIVDVTERYTNTGTLVIHVVYADGKPAKNISIDILSLNYHLTGIYIAGLNCITNDEGLCRIKLGGGKYRIIVAEIRYVNSISNIITHTVDLISFTNTSGATKYLKAYYGETTIKLSEGTCKNITIILEECNIFNQNVFHKFLSKNILLVILLKYIVFPLSGFSVLVSFDVLAYATV
;
A
#
# COMPACT_ATOMS: atom_id res chain seq x y z
N MET A 1 -43.93 21.43 -30.51
CA MET A 1 -44.34 20.48 -29.46
C MET A 1 -45.23 21.24 -28.50
N ASN A 2 -46.52 20.89 -28.42
CA ASN A 2 -47.43 21.59 -27.52
C ASN A 2 -47.16 21.17 -26.05
N GLU A 3 -47.59 21.97 -25.07
CA GLU A 3 -47.36 21.65 -23.64
C GLU A 3 -47.90 20.26 -23.24
N LEU A 4 -48.94 19.76 -23.93
CA LEU A 4 -49.53 18.46 -23.71
C LEU A 4 -48.61 17.30 -24.15
N GLU A 5 -47.93 17.45 -25.30
CA GLU A 5 -46.95 16.47 -25.78
C GLU A 5 -45.75 16.37 -24.86
N PHE A 6 -45.25 17.50 -24.35
CA PHE A 6 -44.12 17.51 -23.41
C PHE A 6 -44.47 16.80 -22.09
N ILE A 7 -45.66 17.06 -21.55
CA ILE A 7 -46.13 16.42 -20.31
C ILE A 7 -46.35 14.91 -20.51
N ASN A 8 -46.90 14.50 -21.65
CA ASN A 8 -47.09 13.07 -21.95
C ASN A 8 -45.75 12.33 -22.10
N GLN A 9 -44.77 12.96 -22.74
CA GLN A 9 -43.44 12.36 -22.92
C GLN A 9 -42.68 12.28 -21.58
N LEU A 10 -42.85 13.26 -20.69
CA LEU A 10 -42.30 13.22 -19.33
C LEU A 10 -42.95 12.13 -18.47
N GLY A 11 -44.28 11.96 -18.58
CA GLY A 11 -45.04 10.95 -17.85
C GLY A 11 -44.71 9.51 -18.25
N GLN A 12 -44.47 9.25 -19.54
CA GLN A 12 -44.02 7.95 -20.04
C GLN A 12 -42.62 7.59 -19.54
N ASN A 13 -41.70 8.55 -19.51
CA ASN A 13 -40.32 8.31 -19.08
C ASN A 13 -40.17 8.09 -17.56
N LEU A 14 -41.11 8.57 -16.75
CA LEU A 14 -41.08 8.43 -15.29
C LEU A 14 -41.84 7.20 -14.77
N GLY A 15 -42.48 6.40 -15.63
CA GLY A 15 -43.15 5.15 -15.24
C GLY A 15 -44.42 5.35 -14.37
N ILE A 16 -44.96 6.56 -14.31
CA ILE A 16 -46.15 6.90 -13.50
C ILE A 16 -47.41 6.62 -14.34
N TYR A 17 -47.67 5.37 -14.67
CA TYR A 17 -48.96 4.93 -15.18
C TYR A 17 -49.43 3.72 -14.38
N SER A 18 -50.08 4.01 -13.24
CA SER A 18 -50.86 3.03 -12.51
C SER A 18 -52.20 3.66 -12.10
N SER A 19 -53.25 3.20 -12.78
CA SER A 19 -54.68 3.19 -12.40
C SER A 19 -55.43 4.50 -12.06
N ALA A 20 -54.78 5.62 -11.74
CA ALA A 20 -55.48 6.81 -11.23
C ALA A 20 -56.17 7.69 -12.30
N ILE A 21 -55.89 7.51 -13.60
CA ILE A 21 -56.41 8.40 -14.66
C ILE A 21 -57.74 7.89 -15.27
N ILE A 22 -58.12 6.62 -15.07
CA ILE A 22 -59.34 6.08 -15.70
C ILE A 22 -60.63 6.56 -15.00
N SER A 23 -60.58 7.09 -13.76
CA SER A 23 -61.79 7.59 -13.07
C SER A 23 -62.01 9.12 -13.14
N LEU A 24 -61.14 9.89 -13.81
CA LEU A 24 -61.25 11.36 -13.87
C LEU A 24 -62.04 11.86 -15.09
N ASN A 25 -62.57 10.97 -15.92
CA ASN A 25 -63.20 11.33 -17.18
C ASN A 25 -64.67 11.81 -17.08
N LYS A 26 -65.11 12.37 -15.94
CA LYS A 26 -66.50 12.86 -15.81
C LYS A 26 -66.76 14.05 -14.86
N ARG A 27 -65.73 14.82 -14.49
CA ARG A 27 -65.95 16.17 -13.92
C ARG A 27 -65.01 17.16 -14.59
N GLU A 28 -65.57 18.01 -15.45
CA GLU A 28 -64.93 19.25 -15.91
C GLU A 28 -64.71 20.18 -14.71
N TYR A 29 -63.67 19.92 -13.93
CA TYR A 29 -63.07 20.95 -13.11
C TYR A 29 -62.16 21.76 -14.02
N LEU A 30 -62.62 22.96 -14.38
CA LEU A 30 -61.81 24.04 -14.97
C LEU A 30 -60.57 24.29 -14.10
N PHE A 31 -59.48 23.57 -14.37
CA PHE A 31 -58.16 23.90 -13.84
C PHE A 31 -57.70 25.16 -14.55
N LYS A 32 -57.96 26.32 -13.93
CA LYS A 32 -57.45 27.59 -14.43
C LYS A 32 -55.92 27.48 -14.62
N PRO A 33 -55.36 27.95 -15.75
CA PRO A 33 -53.93 27.85 -16.07
C PRO A 33 -52.99 28.49 -15.03
N THR A 34 -53.53 29.29 -14.10
CA THR A 34 -52.82 29.78 -12.92
C THR A 34 -52.34 28.66 -11.99
N ASN A 35 -53.10 27.56 -11.85
CA ASN A 35 -52.78 26.47 -10.91
C ASN A 35 -51.63 25.57 -11.40
N LEU A 36 -51.46 25.42 -12.72
CA LEU A 36 -50.36 24.63 -13.29
C LEU A 36 -49.00 25.31 -13.05
N LYS A 37 -48.93 26.65 -13.17
CA LYS A 37 -47.72 27.42 -12.83
C LYS A 37 -47.34 27.26 -11.35
N TYR A 38 -48.32 27.24 -10.44
CA TYR A 38 -48.07 26.98 -9.03
C TYR A 38 -47.58 25.55 -8.77
N LEU A 39 -48.16 24.56 -9.44
CA LEU A 39 -47.75 23.16 -9.32
C LEU A 39 -46.31 22.94 -9.83
N VAL A 40 -45.97 23.47 -11.01
CA VAL A 40 -44.61 23.38 -11.58
C VAL A 40 -43.61 24.10 -10.69
N LYS A 41 -43.94 25.29 -10.18
CA LYS A 41 -43.07 26.03 -9.25
C LYS A 41 -42.86 25.26 -7.93
N SER A 42 -43.91 24.63 -7.40
CA SER A 42 -43.84 23.79 -6.21
C SER A 42 -42.97 22.55 -6.45
N LEU A 43 -43.15 21.87 -7.58
CA LEU A 43 -42.38 20.69 -7.94
C LEU A 43 -40.88 21.02 -8.13
N VAL A 44 -40.56 22.10 -8.84
CA VAL A 44 -39.18 22.58 -9.01
C VAL A 44 -38.54 22.92 -7.66
N HIS A 45 -39.29 23.54 -6.74
CA HIS A 45 -38.80 23.86 -5.40
C HIS A 45 -38.54 22.61 -4.56
N VAL A 46 -39.40 21.59 -4.65
CA VAL A 46 -39.21 20.29 -3.99
C VAL A 46 -38.00 19.57 -4.56
N LEU A 47 -37.88 19.46 -5.89
CA LEU A 47 -36.75 18.81 -6.55
C LEU A 47 -35.41 19.51 -6.23
N PHE A 48 -35.40 20.85 -6.19
CA PHE A 48 -34.21 21.61 -5.83
C PHE A 48 -33.79 21.37 -4.37
N LYS A 49 -34.74 21.31 -3.43
CA LYS A 49 -34.46 20.97 -2.02
C LYS A 49 -33.96 19.54 -1.88
N THR A 50 -34.54 18.59 -2.60
CA THR A 50 -34.10 17.18 -2.60
C THR A 50 -32.68 17.07 -3.15
N LEU A 51 -32.35 17.78 -4.23
CA LEU A 51 -31.00 17.83 -4.79
C LEU A 51 -29.98 18.39 -3.79
N ILE A 52 -30.31 19.51 -3.13
CA ILE A 52 -29.45 20.09 -2.08
C ILE A 52 -29.25 19.10 -0.92
N PHE A 53 -30.32 18.41 -0.51
CA PHE A 53 -30.25 17.42 0.56
C PHE A 53 -29.34 16.23 0.19
N ILE A 54 -29.45 15.72 -1.04
CA ILE A 54 -28.56 14.68 -1.59
C ILE A 54 -27.11 15.16 -1.61
N LEU A 55 -26.85 16.40 -2.03
CA LEU A 55 -25.50 16.98 -2.03
C LEU A 55 -24.92 17.12 -0.62
N ILE A 56 -25.74 17.50 0.37
CA ILE A 56 -25.32 17.60 1.78
C ILE A 56 -24.99 16.21 2.34
N ILE A 57 -25.85 15.20 2.11
CA ILE A 57 -25.58 13.82 2.53
C ILE A 57 -24.30 13.30 1.87
N SER A 58 -24.14 13.54 0.57
CA SER A 58 -22.93 13.13 -0.15
C SER A 58 -21.68 13.78 0.44
N ALA A 59 -21.71 15.08 0.71
CA ALA A 59 -20.61 15.80 1.34
C ALA A 59 -20.31 15.28 2.75
N TYR A 60 -21.34 14.96 3.55
CA TYR A 60 -21.17 14.35 4.88
C TYR A 60 -20.55 12.96 4.80
N MET A 61 -21.00 12.12 3.87
CA MET A 61 -20.44 10.79 3.62
C MET A 61 -18.97 10.86 3.16
N PHE A 62 -18.64 11.82 2.30
CA PHE A 62 -17.24 12.09 1.93
C PHE A 62 -16.44 12.54 3.15
N ALA A 63 -16.95 13.50 3.94
CA ALA A 63 -16.25 14.00 5.13
C ALA A 63 -16.03 12.92 6.19
N SER A 64 -17.02 12.06 6.45
CA SER A 64 -16.90 10.95 7.40
C SER A 64 -15.95 9.85 6.89
N TYR A 65 -15.95 9.58 5.58
CA TYR A 65 -14.96 8.69 4.96
C TYR A 65 -13.52 9.22 5.10
N TYR A 66 -13.31 10.51 4.85
CA TYR A 66 -12.01 11.15 5.07
C TYR A 66 -11.64 11.23 6.56
N LEU A 67 -12.62 11.40 7.46
CA LEU A 67 -12.40 11.32 8.91
C LEU A 67 -12.08 9.88 9.37
N PHE A 68 -12.58 8.88 8.67
CA PHE A 68 -12.25 7.49 8.95
C PHE A 68 -10.81 7.16 8.52
N ILE A 69 -10.45 7.55 7.29
CA ILE A 69 -9.05 7.55 6.83
C ILE A 69 -8.19 8.36 7.81
N PHE A 70 -8.75 9.43 8.39
CA PHE A 70 -8.10 10.26 9.40
C PHE A 70 -7.72 9.48 10.64
N LEU A 71 -8.69 8.86 11.29
CA LEU A 71 -8.45 8.09 12.49
C LEU A 71 -7.50 6.92 12.22
N VAL A 72 -7.64 6.22 11.09
CA VAL A 72 -6.74 5.10 10.74
C VAL A 72 -5.30 5.56 10.50
N SER A 73 -5.11 6.71 9.83
CA SER A 73 -3.77 7.25 9.58
C SER A 73 -3.10 7.83 10.83
N LEU A 74 -3.89 8.33 11.80
CA LEU A 74 -3.41 8.79 13.12
C LEU A 74 -2.73 7.68 13.93
N PHE A 75 -3.18 6.44 13.77
CA PHE A 75 -2.57 5.27 14.42
C PHE A 75 -1.26 4.83 13.76
N GLN A 76 -0.90 5.35 12.58
CA GLN A 76 0.37 5.08 11.91
C GLN A 76 1.26 6.34 11.95
N TYR A 77 2.01 6.46 13.06
CA TYR A 77 2.84 7.61 13.50
C TYR A 77 3.72 8.28 12.42
N VAL A 78 4.03 7.62 11.31
CA VAL A 78 4.91 8.13 10.24
C VAL A 78 4.21 9.18 9.34
N ARG A 79 2.86 9.24 9.33
CA ARG A 79 2.10 10.14 8.42
C ARG A 79 1.71 11.49 9.03
N TYR A 80 2.17 11.81 10.24
CA TYR A 80 1.72 12.95 11.04
C TYR A 80 1.83 14.31 10.33
N TRP A 81 2.88 14.51 9.52
CA TRP A 81 3.14 15.77 8.81
C TRP A 81 2.14 16.08 7.68
N ILE A 82 1.52 15.06 7.10
CA ILE A 82 0.49 15.19 6.05
C ILE A 82 -0.88 15.48 6.68
N PHE A 83 -1.02 15.05 7.93
CA PHE A 83 -2.30 14.79 8.52
C PHE A 83 -2.83 15.94 9.36
N PHE A 84 -1.93 16.52 10.15
CA PHE A 84 -2.22 17.74 10.89
C PHE A 84 -2.72 18.88 9.98
N PRO A 85 -2.10 19.16 8.81
CA PRO A 85 -2.57 20.22 7.93
C PRO A 85 -3.94 19.91 7.29
N PHE A 86 -4.18 18.66 6.88
CA PHE A 86 -5.47 18.25 6.29
C PHE A 86 -6.62 18.33 7.29
N ALA A 87 -6.41 17.86 8.52
CA ALA A 87 -7.38 17.93 9.59
C ALA A 87 -7.73 19.37 9.99
N VAL A 88 -6.69 20.22 10.10
CA VAL A 88 -6.88 21.65 10.31
C VAL A 88 -7.68 22.24 9.15
N GLY A 89 -7.35 21.91 7.89
CA GLY A 89 -8.12 22.33 6.71
C GLY A 89 -9.59 21.92 6.75
N VAL A 90 -9.89 20.66 7.06
CA VAL A 90 -11.27 20.12 7.10
C VAL A 90 -12.08 20.66 8.28
N ILE A 91 -11.45 20.95 9.42
CA ILE A 91 -12.14 21.53 10.59
C ILE A 91 -12.38 23.03 10.38
N VAL A 92 -11.42 23.74 9.80
CA VAL A 92 -11.45 25.20 9.60
C VAL A 92 -12.31 25.63 8.42
N PHE A 93 -12.38 24.84 7.34
CA PHE A 93 -13.05 25.26 6.11
C PHE A 93 -14.58 25.36 6.23
N PRO A 94 -15.30 24.35 6.78
CA PRO A 94 -16.74 24.46 6.98
C PRO A 94 -17.08 25.57 7.97
N SER A 95 -16.31 25.69 9.06
CA SER A 95 -16.52 26.71 10.08
C SER A 95 -16.38 28.14 9.50
N TYR A 96 -15.40 28.39 8.62
CA TYR A 96 -15.29 29.65 7.89
C TYR A 96 -16.48 29.92 6.95
N TYR A 97 -16.89 28.92 6.16
CA TYR A 97 -17.97 29.08 5.18
C TYR A 97 -19.33 29.31 5.87
N PHE A 98 -19.64 28.57 6.92
CA PHE A 98 -20.87 28.73 7.69
C PHE A 98 -20.93 30.06 8.44
N ALA A 99 -19.82 30.58 8.95
CA ALA A 99 -19.81 31.89 9.62
C ALA A 99 -20.11 33.07 8.68
N LYS A 100 -19.80 32.95 7.38
CA LYS A 100 -20.11 33.98 6.39
C LYS A 100 -21.60 34.01 5.99
N SER A 101 -22.35 32.92 6.27
CA SER A 101 -23.77 32.78 5.96
C SER A 101 -24.72 33.63 6.85
N GLY A 102 -24.20 34.42 7.80
CA GLY A 102 -24.97 35.42 8.56
C GLY A 102 -25.99 34.87 9.57
N LYS A 103 -26.15 33.54 9.69
CA LYS A 103 -27.13 32.88 10.57
C LYS A 103 -26.54 31.94 11.63
N THR A 104 -25.26 32.09 11.97
CA THR A 104 -24.60 31.17 12.91
C THR A 104 -24.55 31.68 14.34
N ASN A 105 -24.79 30.75 15.28
CA ASN A 105 -24.69 30.91 16.72
C ASN A 105 -23.41 31.64 17.17
N ILE A 106 -23.52 32.43 18.23
CA ILE A 106 -22.45 33.23 18.86
C ILE A 106 -21.16 32.41 19.09
N VAL A 107 -21.30 31.12 19.39
CA VAL A 107 -20.18 30.17 19.58
C VAL A 107 -19.35 30.00 18.31
N LEU A 108 -19.96 29.85 17.13
CA LEU A 108 -19.24 29.73 15.86
C LEU A 108 -18.52 31.03 15.49
N LYS A 109 -19.10 32.18 15.83
CA LYS A 109 -18.52 33.50 15.54
C LYS A 109 -17.19 33.70 16.28
N ASN A 110 -17.08 33.18 17.50
CA ASN A 110 -15.85 33.21 18.29
C ASN A 110 -14.78 32.24 17.74
N ILE A 111 -15.18 31.03 17.32
CA ILE A 111 -14.28 30.09 16.64
C ILE A 111 -13.80 30.67 15.30
N THR A 112 -14.63 31.44 14.60
CA THR A 112 -14.23 32.08 13.33
C THR A 112 -13.39 33.33 13.45
N LYS A 113 -13.37 33.98 14.62
CA LYS A 113 -12.39 35.01 14.94
C LYS A 113 -10.98 34.43 15.11
N GLU A 114 -10.89 33.15 15.47
CA GLU A 114 -9.67 32.35 15.59
C GLU A 114 -9.33 31.58 14.29
N VAL A 115 -10.09 31.79 13.19
CA VAL A 115 -9.79 31.13 11.91
C VAL A 115 -8.36 31.49 11.48
N PRO A 116 -7.56 30.50 11.05
CA PRO A 116 -6.17 30.71 10.71
C PRO A 116 -6.04 31.85 9.71
N ASN A 117 -5.10 32.74 10.00
CA ASN A 117 -4.63 33.78 9.10
C ASN A 117 -4.58 33.21 7.66
N LYS A 118 -4.98 34.00 6.64
CA LYS A 118 -4.85 33.61 5.21
C LYS A 118 -3.51 32.95 4.91
N ALA A 119 -2.44 33.40 5.58
CA ALA A 119 -1.11 32.79 5.56
C ALA A 119 -1.10 31.29 5.90
N THR A 120 -1.72 30.85 7.00
CA THR A 120 -1.74 29.45 7.42
C THR A 120 -2.48 28.55 6.42
N PHE A 121 -3.60 29.01 5.86
CA PHE A 121 -4.30 28.29 4.81
C PHE A 121 -3.46 28.17 3.53
N THR A 122 -2.81 29.25 3.12
CA THR A 122 -1.89 29.24 1.98
C THR A 122 -0.74 28.24 2.21
N VAL A 123 -0.12 28.24 3.39
CA VAL A 123 0.92 27.27 3.76
C VAL A 123 0.38 25.83 3.67
N PHE A 124 -0.82 25.58 4.16
CA PHE A 124 -1.46 24.26 4.05
C PHE A 124 -1.62 23.82 2.60
N VAL A 125 -2.20 24.66 1.74
CA VAL A 125 -2.42 24.33 0.32
C VAL A 125 -1.09 24.05 -0.38
N ILE A 126 -0.05 24.83 -0.08
CA ILE A 126 1.31 24.59 -0.61
C ILE A 126 1.85 23.23 -0.18
N LEU A 127 1.73 22.88 1.11
CA LEU A 127 2.19 21.58 1.63
C LEU A 127 1.41 20.41 1.01
N LEU A 128 0.10 20.55 0.86
CA LEU A 128 -0.74 19.54 0.22
C LEU A 128 -0.36 19.33 -1.26
N ILE A 129 -0.21 20.41 -2.03
CA ILE A 129 0.23 20.33 -3.43
C ILE A 129 1.62 19.70 -3.52
N THR A 130 2.55 20.12 -2.67
CA THR A 130 3.90 19.54 -2.60
C THR A 130 3.84 18.03 -2.35
N TYR A 131 3.01 17.59 -1.41
CA TYR A 131 2.79 16.18 -1.13
C TYR A 131 2.23 15.42 -2.34
N LEU A 132 1.15 15.93 -2.97
CA LEU A 132 0.56 15.30 -4.15
C LEU A 132 1.58 15.18 -5.28
N ILE A 133 2.43 16.19 -5.47
CA ILE A 133 3.52 16.13 -6.45
C ILE A 133 4.53 15.05 -6.06
N LEU A 134 5.07 15.08 -4.83
CA LEU A 134 6.16 14.21 -4.41
C LEU A 134 5.77 12.72 -4.32
N TYR A 135 4.53 12.41 -3.91
CA TYR A 135 4.10 11.04 -3.62
C TYR A 135 3.15 10.45 -4.67
N LEU A 136 2.47 11.28 -5.47
CA LEU A 136 1.61 10.80 -6.55
C LEU A 136 2.19 11.12 -7.92
N LEU A 137 2.43 12.39 -8.23
CA LEU A 137 2.86 12.77 -9.57
C LEU A 137 4.24 12.19 -9.90
N ILE A 138 5.21 12.33 -8.99
CA ILE A 138 6.58 11.89 -9.24
C ILE A 138 6.65 10.36 -9.41
N PRO A 139 6.20 9.52 -8.47
CA PRO A 139 6.37 8.07 -8.59
C PRO A 139 5.58 7.45 -9.73
N TYR A 140 4.35 7.91 -9.97
CA TYR A 140 3.46 7.29 -10.95
C TYR A 140 3.65 7.81 -12.38
N TYR A 141 4.16 9.04 -12.56
CA TYR A 141 4.27 9.65 -13.88
C TYR A 141 5.69 10.09 -14.22
N VAL A 142 6.34 10.85 -13.35
CA VAL A 142 7.67 11.42 -13.65
C VAL A 142 8.76 10.34 -13.65
N MET A 143 8.81 9.48 -12.63
CA MET A 143 9.83 8.44 -12.53
C MET A 143 9.78 7.44 -13.71
N PRO A 144 8.61 6.89 -14.11
CA PRO A 144 8.53 6.01 -15.28
C PRO A 144 8.92 6.71 -16.59
N PHE A 145 8.50 7.96 -16.76
CA PHE A 145 8.87 8.77 -17.92
C PHE A 145 10.38 8.99 -18.01
N VAL A 146 11.00 9.44 -16.92
CA VAL A 146 12.45 9.65 -16.82
C VAL A 146 13.22 8.34 -17.01
N HIS A 147 12.74 7.25 -16.41
CA HIS A 147 13.30 5.93 -16.58
C HIS A 147 13.34 5.54 -18.06
N ASN A 148 12.23 5.71 -18.79
CA ASN A 148 12.17 5.38 -20.22
C ASN A 148 13.10 6.25 -21.08
N ILE A 149 13.22 7.55 -20.79
CA ILE A 149 14.19 8.44 -21.45
C ILE A 149 15.62 7.94 -21.23
N ASN A 150 15.97 7.61 -19.99
CA ASN A 150 17.32 7.14 -19.66
C ASN A 150 17.60 5.76 -20.25
N LYS A 151 16.58 4.91 -20.39
CA LYS A 151 16.70 3.59 -21.04
C LYS A 151 17.21 3.71 -22.47
N ASN A 152 16.74 4.70 -23.22
CA ASN A 152 17.18 4.97 -24.59
C ASN A 152 18.63 5.48 -24.66
N LYS A 153 19.10 6.16 -23.62
CA LYS A 153 20.48 6.70 -23.53
C LYS A 153 21.46 5.73 -22.86
N LEU A 154 20.96 4.63 -22.30
CA LEU A 154 21.74 3.73 -21.45
C LEU A 154 22.94 3.13 -22.17
N LYS A 155 22.76 2.71 -23.43
CA LYS A 155 23.86 2.15 -24.25
C LYS A 155 24.98 3.14 -24.48
N ILE A 156 24.65 4.42 -24.69
CA ILE A 156 25.63 5.50 -24.89
C ILE A 156 26.43 5.69 -23.61
N LEU A 157 25.75 5.89 -22.48
CA LEU A 157 26.40 6.03 -21.16
C LEU A 157 27.31 4.83 -20.85
N VAL A 158 26.84 3.61 -21.11
CA VAL A 158 27.65 2.41 -20.89
C VAL A 158 28.89 2.40 -21.77
N SER A 159 28.76 2.75 -23.05
CA SER A 159 29.92 2.86 -23.95
C SER A 159 30.93 3.91 -23.50
N GLU A 160 30.49 5.00 -22.88
CA GLU A 160 31.37 6.01 -22.28
C GLU A 160 32.10 5.46 -21.03
N ILE A 161 31.43 4.62 -20.23
CA ILE A 161 31.99 4.03 -19.01
C ILE A 161 33.01 2.93 -19.34
N VAL A 162 32.65 1.98 -20.22
CA VAL A 162 33.45 0.76 -20.46
C VAL A 162 34.29 0.83 -21.73
N GLY A 163 34.01 1.74 -22.67
CA GLY A 163 34.69 1.82 -23.95
C GLY A 163 34.66 0.49 -24.73
N ASN A 164 35.77 0.18 -25.41
CA ASN A 164 35.95 -1.05 -26.18
C ASN A 164 36.64 -2.17 -25.38
N VAL A 165 36.53 -2.18 -24.05
CA VAL A 165 37.18 -3.20 -23.22
C VAL A 165 36.52 -4.57 -23.48
N PRO A 166 37.28 -5.61 -23.89
CA PRO A 166 36.70 -6.93 -24.14
C PRO A 166 36.46 -7.73 -22.85
N ASP A 167 37.29 -7.51 -21.83
CA ASP A 167 37.27 -8.27 -20.57
C ASP A 167 36.03 -7.96 -19.70
N GLU A 168 35.24 -9.00 -19.40
CA GLU A 168 33.99 -8.89 -18.63
C GLU A 168 34.24 -8.39 -17.20
N ALA A 169 35.30 -8.88 -16.54
CA ALA A 169 35.65 -8.47 -15.18
C ALA A 169 35.97 -6.96 -15.13
N LYS A 170 36.72 -6.48 -16.13
CA LYS A 170 37.09 -5.07 -16.25
C LYS A 170 35.88 -4.20 -16.55
N LYS A 171 34.96 -4.62 -17.43
CA LYS A 171 33.68 -3.92 -17.63
C LYS A 171 32.90 -3.79 -16.32
N ALA A 172 32.75 -4.90 -15.60
CA ALA A 172 32.05 -4.94 -14.32
C ALA A 172 32.69 -4.00 -13.28
N TYR A 173 34.03 -3.95 -13.23
CA TYR A 173 34.78 -3.06 -12.35
C TYR A 173 34.64 -1.58 -12.72
N LEU A 174 34.67 -1.23 -14.01
CA LEU A 174 34.53 0.15 -14.47
C LEU A 174 33.14 0.70 -14.14
N ILE A 175 32.08 -0.10 -14.34
CA ILE A 175 30.72 0.25 -13.95
C ILE A 175 30.62 0.43 -12.44
N HIS A 176 31.18 -0.50 -11.65
CA HIS A 176 31.21 -0.42 -10.19
C HIS A 176 31.87 0.89 -9.72
N LYS A 177 33.06 1.18 -10.25
CA LYS A 177 33.82 2.39 -9.93
C LYS A 177 33.05 3.66 -10.30
N TRP A 178 32.41 3.66 -11.47
CA TRP A 178 31.60 4.79 -11.93
C TRP A 178 30.45 5.05 -10.96
N ILE A 179 29.66 4.04 -10.59
CA ILE A 179 28.53 4.21 -9.66
C ILE A 179 29.01 4.73 -8.31
N PHE A 180 30.02 4.08 -7.71
CA PHE A 180 30.55 4.47 -6.40
C PHE A 180 31.06 5.92 -6.37
N SER A 181 31.52 6.45 -7.51
CA SER A 181 32.04 7.82 -7.62
C SER A 181 30.97 8.85 -8.00
N ASN A 182 29.86 8.44 -8.62
CA ASN A 182 28.87 9.35 -9.21
C ASN A 182 27.52 9.38 -8.49
N ILE A 183 27.26 8.43 -7.59
CA ILE A 183 26.04 8.38 -6.80
C ILE A 183 26.39 8.75 -5.37
N ASN A 184 25.56 9.57 -4.74
CA ASN A 184 25.68 9.93 -3.34
C ASN A 184 24.97 8.89 -2.45
N ASN A 185 25.70 8.25 -1.55
CA ASN A 185 25.13 7.26 -0.64
C ASN A 185 24.41 7.99 0.51
N VAL A 186 23.10 7.78 0.62
CA VAL A 186 22.25 8.42 1.65
C VAL A 186 21.94 7.49 2.84
N TYR A 187 22.66 6.38 2.98
CA TYR A 187 22.55 5.50 4.14
C TYR A 187 22.88 6.27 5.44
N ARG A 188 22.03 6.11 6.45
CA ARG A 188 22.08 6.84 7.75
C ARG A 188 21.94 8.36 7.66
N CYS A 189 21.50 8.89 6.53
CA CYS A 189 21.08 10.28 6.45
C CYS A 189 19.71 10.49 7.11
N PHE A 190 19.35 11.75 7.41
CA PHE A 190 18.05 12.08 7.98
C PHE A 190 16.95 11.78 6.97
N THR A 191 15.96 10.98 7.36
CA THR A 191 14.87 10.55 6.48
C THR A 191 13.52 10.91 7.08
N VAL A 192 12.57 11.28 6.21
CA VAL A 192 11.18 11.50 6.60
C VAL A 192 10.46 10.16 6.76
N ASP A 193 10.58 9.29 5.75
CA ASP A 193 9.79 8.07 5.62
C ASP A 193 10.47 7.00 4.73
N GLY A 194 11.80 7.05 4.63
CA GLY A 194 12.59 6.18 3.76
C GLY A 194 12.58 6.59 2.28
N TYR A 195 11.57 7.32 1.81
CA TYR A 195 11.46 7.81 0.43
C TYR A 195 12.13 9.18 0.26
N ILE A 196 11.85 10.13 1.16
CA ILE A 196 12.51 11.44 1.17
C ILE A 196 13.68 11.41 2.16
N VAL A 197 14.89 11.66 1.66
CA VAL A 197 16.10 11.66 2.47
C VAL A 197 16.88 12.97 2.28
N PHE A 198 17.27 13.60 3.37
CA PHE A 198 18.07 14.82 3.37
C PHE A 198 19.54 14.47 3.55
N SER A 199 20.38 14.97 2.65
CA SER A 199 21.81 14.71 2.60
C SER A 199 22.60 16.00 2.83
N SER A 200 23.79 15.88 3.41
CA SER A 200 24.74 16.99 3.55
C SER A 200 25.51 17.31 2.26
N LYS A 201 25.37 16.47 1.24
CA LYS A 201 25.98 16.62 -0.09
C LYS A 201 24.92 16.66 -1.18
N PRO A 202 25.17 17.34 -2.31
CA PRO A 202 24.29 17.32 -3.46
C PRO A 202 23.96 15.89 -3.96
N PRO A 203 22.69 15.61 -4.34
CA PRO A 203 21.54 16.46 -4.10
C PRO A 203 21.18 16.48 -2.60
N TYR A 204 20.98 17.68 -2.03
CA TYR A 204 20.63 17.82 -0.61
C TYR A 204 19.29 17.15 -0.24
N ILE A 205 18.45 16.90 -1.25
CA ILE A 205 17.20 16.14 -1.13
C ILE A 205 17.29 14.97 -2.12
N CYS A 206 17.14 13.77 -1.58
CA CYS A 206 17.10 12.53 -2.34
C CYS A 206 15.68 11.97 -2.33
N LEU A 207 15.11 11.81 -3.53
CA LEU A 207 13.87 11.05 -3.73
C LEU A 207 14.26 9.64 -4.13
N ARG A 208 14.15 8.72 -3.17
CA ARG A 208 14.51 7.30 -3.33
C ARG A 208 13.49 6.55 -4.17
N LEU A 209 13.80 5.31 -4.54
CA LEU A 209 12.85 4.49 -5.29
C LEU A 209 11.70 4.04 -4.38
N ILE A 210 10.50 3.95 -4.94
CA ILE A 210 9.41 3.19 -4.33
C ILE A 210 9.46 1.80 -4.96
N LYS A 211 9.77 0.79 -4.14
CA LYS A 211 10.04 -0.59 -4.58
C LYS A 211 11.24 -0.69 -5.53
N HIS A 212 11.18 -1.60 -6.50
CA HIS A 212 12.25 -1.94 -7.45
C HIS A 212 12.01 -1.32 -8.83
N ASP A 213 10.96 -0.51 -8.96
CA ASP A 213 10.54 0.07 -10.23
C ASP A 213 11.45 1.25 -10.61
N CYS A 214 11.61 1.49 -11.91
CA CYS A 214 12.33 2.65 -12.45
C CYS A 214 13.80 2.81 -11.99
N PRO A 215 14.65 1.76 -12.05
CA PRO A 215 16.03 1.82 -11.54
C PRO A 215 16.91 2.94 -12.13
N LEU A 216 16.66 3.32 -13.39
CA LEU A 216 17.34 4.43 -14.06
C LEU A 216 16.96 5.83 -13.57
N TRP A 217 15.99 5.97 -12.64
CA TRP A 217 15.72 7.22 -11.92
C TRP A 217 16.93 7.70 -11.14
N VAL A 218 17.73 6.77 -10.62
CA VAL A 218 18.96 7.03 -9.85
C VAL A 218 20.00 7.80 -10.69
N LEU A 219 19.97 7.70 -12.02
CA LEU A 219 20.83 8.49 -12.91
C LEU A 219 20.51 9.99 -12.85
N VAL A 220 19.27 10.37 -12.54
CA VAL A 220 18.82 11.76 -12.44
C VAL A 220 18.99 12.26 -11.01
N THR A 221 18.56 11.47 -10.02
CA THR A 221 18.70 11.90 -8.63
C THR A 221 20.15 11.86 -8.17
N LYS A 222 21.02 11.03 -8.74
CA LYS A 222 22.42 10.90 -8.28
C LYS A 222 22.53 10.55 -6.79
N CYS A 223 21.54 9.88 -6.22
CA CYS A 223 21.53 9.49 -4.81
C CYS A 223 20.74 8.21 -4.59
N GLY A 224 21.04 7.50 -3.52
CA GLY A 224 20.35 6.27 -3.13
C GLY A 224 21.04 5.54 -1.98
N ALA A 225 20.50 4.40 -1.57
CA ALA A 225 21.12 3.47 -0.63
C ALA A 225 21.45 2.14 -1.33
N CYS A 226 21.68 1.07 -0.58
CA CYS A 226 22.10 -0.22 -1.13
C CYS A 226 21.19 -0.76 -2.25
N LEU A 227 19.86 -0.62 -2.12
CA LEU A 227 18.90 -1.04 -3.14
C LEU A 227 19.07 -0.28 -4.46
N GLU A 228 19.06 1.05 -4.42
CA GLU A 228 19.19 1.90 -5.61
C GLU A 228 20.51 1.69 -6.33
N TYR A 229 21.60 1.53 -5.57
CA TYR A 229 22.92 1.21 -6.10
C TYR A 229 22.92 -0.14 -6.81
N SER A 230 22.32 -1.15 -6.18
CA SER A 230 22.23 -2.50 -6.74
C SER A 230 21.42 -2.53 -8.04
N LEU A 231 20.26 -1.89 -8.04
CA LEU A 231 19.38 -1.89 -9.20
C LEU A 231 19.99 -1.09 -10.36
N LEU A 232 20.60 0.07 -10.11
CA LEU A 232 21.29 0.84 -11.15
C LEU A 232 22.47 0.07 -11.74
N TYR A 233 23.25 -0.61 -10.90
CA TYR A 233 24.37 -1.44 -11.35
C TYR A 233 23.89 -2.56 -12.28
N ARG A 234 22.81 -3.25 -11.90
CA ARG A 234 22.21 -4.31 -12.72
C ARG A 234 21.87 -3.79 -14.12
N GLU A 235 21.21 -2.63 -14.24
CA GLU A 235 20.85 -2.08 -15.55
C GLU A 235 22.08 -1.71 -16.39
N LEU A 236 23.08 -1.06 -15.79
CA LEU A 236 24.32 -0.67 -16.48
C LEU A 236 25.12 -1.89 -16.95
N ALA A 237 25.27 -2.89 -16.08
CA ALA A 237 25.98 -4.13 -16.41
C ALA A 237 25.26 -4.94 -17.49
N ASN A 238 23.92 -5.05 -17.41
CA ASN A 238 23.12 -5.72 -18.44
C ASN A 238 23.27 -5.02 -19.80
N ALA A 239 23.21 -3.68 -19.81
CA ALA A 239 23.42 -2.88 -21.02
C ALA A 239 24.86 -2.96 -21.58
N ALA A 240 25.84 -3.40 -20.77
CA ALA A 240 27.21 -3.73 -21.20
C ALA A 240 27.35 -5.17 -21.73
N ASN A 241 26.23 -5.87 -21.94
CA ASN A 241 26.15 -7.28 -22.30
C ASN A 241 26.79 -8.22 -21.28
N LEU A 242 26.76 -7.86 -19.99
CA LEU A 242 27.17 -8.76 -18.90
C LEU A 242 25.97 -9.54 -18.39
N THR A 243 26.17 -10.82 -18.08
CA THR A 243 25.18 -11.59 -17.33
C THR A 243 25.24 -11.17 -15.87
N VAL A 244 24.20 -10.48 -15.40
CA VAL A 244 24.15 -9.84 -14.07
C VAL A 244 22.82 -10.12 -13.37
N ARG A 245 22.83 -10.11 -12.05
CA ARG A 245 21.64 -10.14 -11.19
C ARG A 245 21.82 -9.23 -9.97
N SER A 246 20.73 -8.61 -9.54
CA SER A 246 20.66 -7.91 -8.24
C SER A 246 20.40 -8.95 -7.17
N ILE A 247 21.06 -8.85 -6.04
CA ILE A 247 20.95 -9.74 -4.89
C ILE A 247 20.26 -8.95 -3.78
N HIS A 248 19.26 -9.57 -3.16
CA HIS A 248 18.44 -8.96 -2.15
C HIS A 248 18.43 -9.83 -0.90
N ASN A 249 18.71 -9.22 0.24
CA ASN A 249 18.71 -9.86 1.54
C ASN A 249 17.70 -9.10 2.45
N PRO A 250 16.40 -9.34 2.25
CA PRO A 250 15.35 -8.52 2.85
C PRO A 250 15.32 -8.60 4.37
N GLY A 251 15.71 -9.73 4.97
CA GLY A 251 15.72 -9.91 6.43
C GLY A 251 16.80 -9.10 7.16
N GLU A 252 17.87 -8.68 6.48
CA GLU A 252 18.94 -7.86 7.07
C GLU A 252 19.25 -6.60 6.26
N ASP A 253 18.22 -6.11 5.53
CA ASP A 253 18.15 -4.81 4.84
C ASP A 253 19.42 -4.48 4.04
N HIS A 254 19.79 -5.38 3.12
CA HIS A 254 20.92 -5.12 2.22
C HIS A 254 20.67 -5.62 0.80
N SER A 255 21.35 -5.00 -0.16
CA SER A 255 21.32 -5.39 -1.57
C SER A 255 22.66 -5.12 -2.23
N TRP A 256 23.05 -6.00 -3.14
CA TRP A 256 24.30 -5.95 -3.90
C TRP A 256 24.12 -6.70 -5.22
N ASN A 257 25.18 -6.92 -6.01
CA ASN A 257 25.07 -7.58 -7.31
C ASN A 257 25.98 -8.80 -7.43
N GLU A 258 25.63 -9.65 -8.39
CA GLU A 258 26.54 -10.66 -8.92
C GLU A 258 26.65 -10.54 -10.43
N VAL A 259 27.87 -10.73 -10.95
CA VAL A 259 28.17 -10.74 -12.39
C VAL A 259 28.83 -12.07 -12.73
N LEU A 260 28.37 -12.74 -13.78
CA LEU A 260 29.00 -13.96 -14.27
C LEU A 260 30.22 -13.56 -15.11
N VAL A 261 31.41 -14.00 -14.70
CA VAL A 261 32.69 -13.75 -15.35
C VAL A 261 33.42 -15.08 -15.47
N ASN A 262 33.77 -15.49 -16.70
CA ASN A 262 34.47 -16.76 -16.95
C ASN A 262 33.80 -17.98 -16.27
N GLY A 263 32.46 -18.05 -16.33
CA GLY A 263 31.67 -19.12 -15.73
C GLY A 263 31.56 -19.08 -14.20
N ARG A 264 32.08 -18.04 -13.55
CA ARG A 264 31.99 -17.85 -12.09
C ARG A 264 31.29 -16.55 -11.77
N TRP A 265 30.33 -16.61 -10.86
CA TRP A 265 29.72 -15.40 -10.34
C TRP A 265 30.69 -14.68 -9.40
N ILE A 266 31.00 -13.42 -9.67
CA ILE A 266 31.70 -12.53 -8.75
C ILE A 266 30.70 -11.63 -8.04
N ILE A 267 30.99 -11.25 -6.80
CA ILE A 267 30.13 -10.34 -6.01
C ILE A 267 30.60 -8.90 -6.20
N VAL A 268 29.65 -8.00 -6.42
CA VAL A 268 29.91 -6.56 -6.57
C VAL A 268 28.93 -5.81 -5.66
N ASP A 269 29.43 -5.10 -4.66
CA ASP A 269 28.62 -4.24 -3.79
C ASP A 269 28.99 -2.76 -4.07
N PRO A 270 28.30 -2.12 -5.03
CA PRO A 270 28.59 -0.75 -5.42
C PRO A 270 28.27 0.26 -4.32
N SER A 271 27.47 -0.09 -3.32
CA SER A 271 27.11 0.82 -2.21
C SER A 271 28.22 0.95 -1.17
N THR A 272 29.03 -0.10 -1.03
CA THR A 272 30.18 -0.15 -0.10
C THR A 272 31.53 -0.13 -0.81
N GLY A 273 31.55 -0.04 -2.14
CA GLY A 273 32.78 0.02 -2.93
C GLY A 273 33.53 -1.31 -3.00
N LYS A 274 32.86 -2.44 -2.72
CA LYS A 274 33.50 -3.77 -2.71
C LYS A 274 33.34 -4.44 -4.06
N PHE A 275 34.45 -4.94 -4.59
CA PHE A 275 34.49 -5.63 -5.88
C PHE A 275 35.12 -7.01 -5.73
N ASN A 276 34.46 -8.04 -6.26
CA ASN A 276 34.85 -9.45 -6.19
C ASN A 276 35.17 -9.92 -4.76
N CYS A 277 34.31 -9.58 -3.80
CA CYS A 277 34.48 -9.99 -2.41
C CYS A 277 33.95 -11.41 -2.16
N SER A 278 34.39 -12.03 -1.07
CA SER A 278 33.88 -13.34 -0.62
C SER A 278 32.45 -13.21 -0.09
N PRO A 279 31.54 -14.17 -0.36
CA PRO A 279 30.18 -14.17 0.20
C PRO A 279 30.14 -14.05 1.73
N GLN A 280 31.17 -14.59 2.42
CA GLN A 280 31.27 -14.59 3.87
C GLN A 280 31.32 -13.18 4.49
N ILE A 281 31.58 -12.13 3.71
CA ILE A 281 31.61 -10.76 4.21
C ILE A 281 30.26 -10.26 4.71
N PHE A 282 29.15 -10.82 4.19
CA PHE A 282 27.80 -10.40 4.57
C PHE A 282 27.37 -10.99 5.91
N GLU A 283 27.91 -12.14 6.29
CA GLU A 283 27.65 -12.79 7.57
C GLU A 283 28.74 -12.42 8.59
N LYS A 284 29.98 -12.87 8.36
CA LYS A 284 31.12 -12.64 9.26
C LYS A 284 31.52 -11.17 9.35
N GLY A 285 31.55 -10.47 8.22
CA GLY A 285 31.95 -9.07 8.18
C GLY A 285 30.96 -8.13 8.86
N ARG A 286 29.66 -8.45 8.82
CA ARG A 286 28.60 -7.68 9.48
C ARG A 286 28.27 -8.20 10.89
N LYS A 287 28.83 -9.35 11.30
CA LYS A 287 28.57 -10.03 12.58
C LYS A 287 27.07 -10.29 12.81
N LEU A 288 26.38 -10.70 11.76
CA LEU A 288 24.97 -11.07 11.77
C LEU A 288 24.78 -12.40 11.05
N ASN A 289 23.66 -13.08 11.29
CA ASN A 289 23.30 -14.26 10.52
C ASN A 289 22.46 -13.84 9.32
N VAL A 290 22.77 -14.36 8.14
CA VAL A 290 22.00 -14.12 6.92
C VAL A 290 20.77 -15.02 6.94
N SER A 291 19.57 -14.46 6.75
CA SER A 291 18.33 -15.25 6.82
C SER A 291 17.91 -15.86 5.49
N TYR A 292 17.74 -15.02 4.48
CA TYR A 292 17.29 -15.40 3.14
C TYR A 292 17.89 -14.44 2.13
N VAL A 293 18.33 -14.98 1.00
CA VAL A 293 18.90 -14.20 -0.10
C VAL A 293 18.34 -14.71 -1.41
N TYR A 294 17.79 -13.80 -2.20
CA TYR A 294 17.37 -14.09 -3.57
C TYR A 294 18.08 -13.19 -4.57
N ALA A 295 18.21 -13.68 -5.80
CA ALA A 295 18.73 -12.93 -6.91
C ALA A 295 17.61 -12.61 -7.91
N GLU A 296 17.58 -11.37 -8.40
CA GLU A 296 16.63 -10.84 -9.37
C GLU A 296 17.37 -10.42 -10.65
N TYR A 297 17.07 -11.09 -11.75
CA TYR A 297 17.61 -10.79 -13.09
C TYR A 297 16.95 -9.56 -13.71
N PRO A 298 17.58 -8.91 -14.72
CA PRO A 298 16.98 -7.77 -15.43
C PRO A 298 15.60 -8.06 -16.05
N ASN A 299 15.29 -9.32 -16.34
CA ASN A 299 14.00 -9.74 -16.88
C ASN A 299 12.94 -10.02 -15.78
N GLY A 300 13.24 -9.76 -14.51
CA GLY A 300 12.36 -10.02 -13.36
C GLY A 300 12.38 -11.45 -12.83
N THR A 301 13.17 -12.36 -13.42
CA THR A 301 13.33 -13.72 -12.89
C THR A 301 13.96 -13.67 -11.50
N ILE A 302 13.35 -14.37 -10.53
CA ILE A 302 13.84 -14.49 -9.16
C ILE A 302 14.33 -15.91 -8.90
N VAL A 303 15.50 -16.04 -8.28
CA VAL A 303 16.06 -17.33 -7.86
C VAL A 303 16.58 -17.26 -6.42
N ASP A 304 16.34 -18.29 -5.63
CA ASP A 304 16.93 -18.43 -4.30
C ASP A 304 18.44 -18.70 -4.44
N VAL A 305 19.24 -17.91 -3.73
CA VAL A 305 20.71 -18.04 -3.67
C VAL A 305 21.23 -18.08 -2.25
N THR A 306 20.37 -18.35 -1.26
CA THR A 306 20.70 -18.29 0.17
C THR A 306 21.89 -19.16 0.53
N GLU A 307 21.96 -20.39 0.00
CA GLU A 307 23.03 -21.37 0.26
C GLU A 307 24.43 -20.88 -0.17
N ARG A 308 24.51 -19.85 -1.02
CA ARG A 308 25.78 -19.23 -1.37
C ARG A 308 26.34 -18.34 -0.26
N TYR A 309 25.46 -17.74 0.54
CA TYR A 309 25.81 -16.70 1.50
C TYR A 309 25.86 -17.21 2.94
N THR A 310 25.18 -18.32 3.22
CA THR A 310 25.11 -18.93 4.55
C THR A 310 24.69 -20.39 4.43
N ASN A 311 24.92 -21.17 5.48
CA ASN A 311 24.39 -22.52 5.61
C ASN A 311 22.89 -22.47 5.90
N THR A 312 22.10 -23.21 5.13
CA THR A 312 20.65 -23.26 5.32
C THR A 312 20.22 -24.44 6.18
N GLY A 313 19.14 -24.23 6.92
CA GLY A 313 18.34 -25.26 7.56
C GLY A 313 16.93 -25.29 6.95
N THR A 314 16.23 -26.41 7.13
CA THR A 314 14.83 -26.52 6.71
C THR A 314 13.93 -26.28 7.92
N LEU A 315 13.08 -25.27 7.83
CA LEU A 315 12.01 -25.02 8.79
C LEU A 315 10.72 -25.64 8.26
N VAL A 316 10.17 -26.59 9.02
CA VAL A 316 8.85 -27.18 8.76
C VAL A 316 7.85 -26.60 9.74
N ILE A 317 6.85 -25.89 9.23
CA ILE A 317 5.82 -25.21 10.00
C ILE A 317 4.52 -25.99 9.82
N HIS A 318 3.97 -26.51 10.91
CA HIS A 318 2.66 -27.16 10.96
C HIS A 318 1.67 -26.22 11.62
N VAL A 319 0.65 -25.81 10.88
CA VAL A 319 -0.40 -24.92 11.35
C VAL A 319 -1.68 -25.73 11.57
N VAL A 320 -2.19 -25.70 12.80
CA VAL A 320 -3.43 -26.40 13.19
C VAL A 320 -4.38 -25.44 13.88
N TYR A 321 -5.68 -25.65 13.74
CA TYR A 321 -6.68 -24.99 14.58
C TYR A 321 -6.66 -25.54 16.00
N ALA A 322 -7.29 -24.82 16.93
CA ALA A 322 -7.46 -25.27 18.31
C ALA A 322 -8.15 -26.64 18.45
N ASP A 323 -8.95 -27.06 17.46
CA ASP A 323 -9.57 -28.40 17.42
C ASP A 323 -8.64 -29.50 16.87
N GLY A 324 -7.37 -29.16 16.61
CA GLY A 324 -6.36 -30.07 16.08
C GLY A 324 -6.41 -30.30 14.57
N LYS A 325 -7.39 -29.73 13.85
CA LYS A 325 -7.46 -29.88 12.39
C LYS A 325 -6.37 -29.05 11.68
N PRO A 326 -5.78 -29.56 10.59
CA PRO A 326 -4.82 -28.78 9.81
C PRO A 326 -5.43 -27.53 9.18
N ALA A 327 -4.67 -26.43 9.21
CA ALA A 327 -5.04 -25.18 8.58
C ALA A 327 -4.43 -25.08 7.17
N LYS A 328 -5.26 -25.33 6.15
CA LYS A 328 -4.88 -25.32 4.72
C LYS A 328 -4.91 -23.91 4.12
N ASN A 329 -4.03 -23.65 3.14
CA ASN A 329 -3.96 -22.41 2.35
C ASN A 329 -3.72 -21.15 3.19
N ILE A 330 -2.96 -21.28 4.27
CA ILE A 330 -2.64 -20.17 5.17
C ILE A 330 -1.28 -19.59 4.78
N SER A 331 -1.25 -18.29 4.52
CA SER A 331 -0.02 -17.55 4.31
C SER A 331 0.71 -17.32 5.64
N ILE A 332 2.00 -17.59 5.65
CA ILE A 332 2.85 -17.45 6.84
C ILE A 332 3.83 -16.30 6.62
N ASP A 333 3.78 -15.30 7.51
CA ASP A 333 4.74 -14.20 7.53
C ASP A 333 5.94 -14.60 8.39
N ILE A 334 7.14 -14.40 7.85
CA ILE A 334 8.39 -14.67 8.55
C ILE A 334 9.18 -13.38 8.66
N LEU A 335 9.54 -13.03 9.89
CA LEU A 335 10.35 -11.86 10.21
C LEU A 335 11.72 -12.30 10.73
N SER A 336 12.80 -11.77 10.15
CA SER A 336 14.16 -11.94 10.67
C SER A 336 14.41 -11.01 11.85
N LEU A 337 14.86 -11.56 12.97
CA LEU A 337 15.32 -10.80 14.14
C LEU A 337 16.85 -10.65 14.16
N ASN A 338 17.54 -11.00 13.06
CA ASN A 338 19.01 -11.02 13.00
C ASN A 338 19.60 -9.61 12.92
N TYR A 339 18.90 -8.65 12.31
CA TYR A 339 19.33 -7.26 12.19
C TYR A 339 18.58 -6.30 13.13
N HIS A 340 17.24 -6.42 13.21
CA HIS A 340 16.41 -5.63 14.12
C HIS A 340 15.65 -6.49 15.13
N LEU A 341 15.63 -6.07 16.40
CA LEU A 341 14.93 -6.79 17.48
C LEU A 341 13.41 -6.82 17.29
N THR A 342 12.86 -5.83 16.60
CA THR A 342 11.44 -5.77 16.23
C THR A 342 11.07 -6.73 15.10
N GLY A 343 12.06 -7.15 14.32
CA GLY A 343 11.93 -8.04 13.18
C GLY A 343 11.69 -7.33 11.86
N ILE A 344 12.30 -7.84 10.79
CA ILE A 344 12.12 -7.37 9.41
C ILE A 344 11.43 -8.45 8.60
N TYR A 345 10.35 -8.10 7.94
CA TYR A 345 9.63 -9.02 7.05
C TYR A 345 10.54 -9.49 5.91
N ILE A 346 10.66 -10.81 5.74
CA ILE A 346 11.48 -11.41 4.71
C ILE A 346 10.65 -11.55 3.42
N ALA A 347 10.72 -10.52 2.57
CA ALA A 347 10.02 -10.51 1.28
C ALA A 347 10.50 -11.63 0.34
N GLY A 348 9.61 -12.11 -0.53
CA GLY A 348 9.92 -13.14 -1.53
C GLY A 348 9.82 -14.59 -1.03
N LEU A 349 9.59 -14.81 0.27
CA LEU A 349 9.26 -16.11 0.81
C LEU A 349 7.77 -16.42 0.61
N ASN A 350 7.46 -17.37 -0.26
CA ASN A 350 6.09 -17.85 -0.44
C ASN A 350 5.88 -19.12 0.42
N CYS A 351 5.34 -18.93 1.62
CA CYS A 351 5.06 -20.02 2.55
C CYS A 351 3.56 -20.14 2.79
N ILE A 352 2.92 -21.00 2.01
CA ILE A 352 1.49 -21.30 2.10
C ILE A 352 1.33 -22.75 2.54
N THR A 353 0.51 -22.99 3.56
CA THR A 353 0.27 -24.35 4.05
C THR A 353 -0.50 -25.21 3.06
N ASN A 354 -0.12 -26.48 2.96
CA ASN A 354 -0.82 -27.49 2.15
C ASN A 354 -2.05 -28.07 2.88
N ASP A 355 -2.59 -29.16 2.36
CA ASP A 355 -3.78 -29.86 2.90
C ASP A 355 -3.54 -30.49 4.29
N GLU A 356 -2.28 -30.73 4.64
CA GLU A 356 -1.84 -31.21 5.95
C GLU A 356 -1.47 -30.04 6.88
N GLY A 357 -1.74 -28.80 6.50
CA GLY A 357 -1.38 -27.62 7.29
C GLY A 357 0.13 -27.37 7.35
N LEU A 358 0.91 -28.00 6.47
CA LEU A 358 2.36 -27.90 6.46
C LEU A 358 2.85 -26.87 5.44
N CYS A 359 3.82 -26.05 5.85
CA CYS A 359 4.69 -25.30 4.96
C CYS A 359 6.17 -25.64 5.26
N ARG A 360 7.00 -25.76 4.23
CA ARG A 360 8.44 -26.01 4.36
C ARG A 360 9.22 -24.90 3.71
N ILE A 361 10.25 -24.40 4.39
CA ILE A 361 11.06 -23.31 3.89
C ILE A 361 12.53 -23.46 4.28
N LYS A 362 13.43 -23.06 3.39
CA LYS A 362 14.87 -23.03 3.65
C LYS A 362 15.28 -21.64 4.12
N LEU A 363 15.99 -21.56 5.23
CA LEU A 363 16.47 -20.32 5.84
C LEU A 363 17.87 -20.51 6.40
N GLY A 364 18.66 -19.46 6.44
CA GLY A 364 19.93 -19.44 7.16
C GLY A 364 19.75 -19.51 8.68
N GLY A 365 20.86 -19.59 9.41
CA GLY A 365 20.84 -19.54 10.87
C GLY A 365 20.24 -18.24 11.40
N GLY A 366 19.72 -18.25 12.63
CA GLY A 366 19.29 -17.00 13.27
C GLY A 366 18.07 -17.09 14.16
N LYS A 367 17.52 -15.91 14.48
CA LYS A 367 16.29 -15.76 15.26
C LYS A 367 15.19 -15.25 14.35
N TYR A 368 14.02 -15.88 14.43
CA TYR A 368 12.88 -15.58 13.58
C TYR A 368 11.63 -15.41 14.42
N ARG A 369 10.77 -14.48 14.01
CA ARG A 369 9.37 -14.40 14.47
C ARG A 369 8.47 -14.85 13.34
N ILE A 370 7.58 -15.79 13.63
CA ILE A 370 6.67 -16.39 12.66
C ILE A 370 5.27 -15.97 13.06
N ILE A 371 4.54 -15.39 12.12
CA ILE A 371 3.21 -14.87 12.34
C ILE A 371 2.27 -15.52 11.34
N VAL A 372 1.19 -16.09 11.86
CA VAL A 372 0.13 -16.70 11.08
C VAL A 372 -1.16 -15.95 11.41
N ALA A 373 -1.83 -15.43 10.39
CA ALA A 373 -3.11 -14.75 10.54
C ALA A 373 -4.06 -15.22 9.44
N GLU A 374 -5.26 -15.62 9.82
CA GLU A 374 -6.31 -16.02 8.88
C GLU A 374 -7.61 -15.29 9.19
N ILE A 375 -8.30 -14.88 8.13
CA ILE A 375 -9.67 -14.39 8.22
C ILE A 375 -10.57 -15.30 7.41
N ARG A 376 -11.53 -15.94 8.08
CA ARG A 376 -12.53 -16.81 7.45
C ARG A 376 -13.90 -16.16 7.46
N TYR A 377 -14.61 -16.35 6.36
CA TYR A 377 -16.05 -16.14 6.30
C TYR A 377 -16.75 -17.44 6.67
N VAL A 378 -17.61 -17.39 7.68
CA VAL A 378 -18.46 -18.51 8.07
C VAL A 378 -19.88 -18.19 7.63
N ASN A 379 -20.42 -19.00 6.72
CA ASN A 379 -21.84 -18.96 6.38
C ASN A 379 -22.59 -19.70 7.50
N SER A 380 -23.38 -18.98 8.30
CA SER A 380 -24.31 -19.62 9.22
C SER A 380 -25.62 -19.89 8.50
N ILE A 381 -25.96 -21.16 8.30
CA ILE A 381 -27.33 -21.58 8.07
C ILE A 381 -27.76 -22.31 9.36
N SER A 382 -28.84 -21.81 9.98
CA SER A 382 -29.57 -22.32 11.15
C SER A 382 -29.15 -21.86 12.56
N ASN A 383 -30.07 -21.12 13.18
CA ASN A 383 -30.38 -21.01 14.61
C ASN A 383 -29.22 -20.93 15.60
N ILE A 384 -28.49 -19.81 15.59
CA ILE A 384 -27.72 -19.39 16.77
C ILE A 384 -28.67 -18.58 17.67
N ILE A 385 -29.13 -19.24 18.75
CA ILE A 385 -29.76 -18.57 19.89
C ILE A 385 -28.73 -17.61 20.49
N THR A 386 -29.12 -16.35 20.57
CA THR A 386 -28.35 -15.22 21.06
C THR A 386 -27.90 -15.41 22.50
N HIS A 387 -26.64 -15.79 22.71
CA HIS A 387 -25.87 -15.42 23.89
C HIS A 387 -24.37 -15.42 23.57
N THR A 388 -23.92 -14.44 22.80
CA THR A 388 -22.67 -13.68 23.06
C THR A 388 -22.55 -12.55 22.04
N VAL A 389 -22.40 -11.34 22.57
CA VAL A 389 -21.93 -10.14 21.89
C VAL A 389 -20.55 -10.43 21.31
N ASP A 390 -20.20 -9.85 20.15
CA ASP A 390 -18.86 -9.88 19.48
C ASP A 390 -18.77 -10.62 18.13
N LEU A 391 -19.75 -10.44 17.24
CA LEU A 391 -19.61 -10.82 15.84
C LEU A 391 -19.98 -9.64 14.92
N ILE A 392 -19.08 -9.30 14.00
CA ILE A 392 -19.44 -8.42 12.88
C ILE A 392 -20.26 -9.27 11.90
N SER A 393 -21.58 -9.11 11.95
CA SER A 393 -22.52 -9.78 11.05
C SER A 393 -22.75 -8.95 9.80
N PHE A 394 -22.61 -9.55 8.63
CA PHE A 394 -22.98 -8.93 7.36
C PHE A 394 -24.17 -9.67 6.76
N THR A 395 -25.27 -8.98 6.54
CA THR A 395 -26.45 -9.52 5.86
C THR A 395 -26.37 -9.16 4.38
N ASN A 396 -26.26 -10.15 3.51
CA ASN A 396 -26.34 -9.90 2.06
C ASN A 396 -27.81 -9.68 1.64
N THR A 397 -28.04 -9.16 0.43
CA THR A 397 -29.37 -8.96 -0.18
C THR A 397 -30.22 -10.23 -0.26
N SER A 398 -29.60 -11.41 -0.17
CA SER A 398 -30.27 -12.71 -0.10
C SER A 398 -30.71 -13.14 1.32
N GLY A 399 -30.54 -12.30 2.34
CA GLY A 399 -30.92 -12.59 3.73
C GLY A 399 -29.96 -13.51 4.49
N ALA A 400 -28.86 -13.96 3.87
CA ALA A 400 -27.85 -14.79 4.52
C ALA A 400 -26.89 -13.93 5.36
N THR A 401 -26.82 -14.22 6.66
CA THR A 401 -25.85 -13.62 7.58
C THR A 401 -24.51 -14.34 7.49
N LYS A 402 -23.46 -13.61 7.12
CA LYS A 402 -22.08 -14.09 7.18
C LYS A 402 -21.38 -13.51 8.40
N TYR A 403 -20.60 -14.35 9.06
CA TYR A 403 -19.78 -13.97 10.19
C TYR A 403 -18.29 -14.00 9.82
N LEU A 404 -17.54 -13.03 10.33
CA LEU A 404 -16.09 -12.99 10.20
C LEU A 404 -15.46 -13.67 11.43
N LYS A 405 -14.66 -14.72 11.20
CA LYS A 405 -13.80 -15.29 12.24
C LYS A 405 -12.35 -14.96 11.93
N ALA A 406 -11.63 -14.45 12.93
CA ALA A 406 -10.21 -14.19 12.84
C ALA A 406 -9.44 -15.20 13.70
N TYR A 407 -8.38 -15.76 13.12
CA TYR A 407 -7.47 -16.66 13.81
C TYR A 407 -6.07 -16.08 13.78
N TYR A 408 -5.34 -16.24 14.89
CA TYR A 408 -3.98 -15.72 15.02
C TYR A 408 -3.10 -16.69 15.78
N GLY A 409 -1.85 -16.80 15.33
CA GLY A 409 -0.79 -17.51 16.02
C GLY A 409 0.55 -16.81 15.80
N GLU A 410 1.37 -16.75 16.84
CA GLU A 410 2.71 -16.16 16.79
C GLU A 410 3.69 -17.00 17.59
N THR A 411 4.88 -17.21 17.06
CA THR A 411 5.97 -17.87 17.79
C THR A 411 7.33 -17.28 17.42
N THR A 412 8.30 -17.39 18.32
CA THR A 412 9.69 -17.02 18.07
C THR A 412 10.57 -18.25 18.13
N ILE A 413 11.42 -18.42 17.12
CA ILE A 413 12.31 -19.58 17.01
C ILE A 413 13.76 -19.14 16.83
N LYS A 414 14.67 -19.99 17.30
CA LYS A 414 16.08 -19.94 16.91
C LYS A 414 16.39 -21.14 16.03
N LEU A 415 16.95 -20.89 14.84
CA LEU A 415 17.42 -21.91 13.91
C LEU A 415 18.95 -21.95 13.96
N SER A 416 19.52 -23.14 14.09
CA SER A 416 20.96 -23.34 13.93
C SER A 416 21.26 -23.67 12.47
N GLU A 417 22.41 -23.23 11.98
CA GLU A 417 22.89 -23.52 10.63
C GLU A 417 22.87 -25.03 10.35
N GLY A 418 22.42 -25.44 9.16
CA GLY A 418 22.41 -26.84 8.75
C GLY A 418 21.41 -27.74 9.48
N THR A 419 20.51 -27.19 10.30
CA THR A 419 19.57 -27.99 11.08
C THR A 419 18.16 -28.01 10.47
N CYS A 420 17.49 -29.16 10.55
CA CYS A 420 16.06 -29.25 10.30
C CYS A 420 15.33 -28.96 11.61
N LYS A 421 14.32 -28.08 11.59
CA LYS A 421 13.52 -27.75 12.76
C LYS A 421 12.04 -27.81 12.42
N ASN A 422 11.31 -28.58 13.23
CA ASN A 422 9.86 -28.69 13.14
C ASN A 422 9.23 -27.81 14.22
N ILE A 423 8.19 -27.07 13.86
CA ILE A 423 7.38 -26.31 14.80
C ILE A 423 5.90 -26.51 14.50
N THR A 424 5.09 -26.47 15.55
CA THR A 424 3.63 -26.45 15.46
C THR A 424 3.13 -25.10 15.94
N ILE A 425 2.29 -24.45 15.14
CA ILE A 425 1.61 -23.20 15.48
C ILE A 425 0.13 -23.53 15.60
N ILE A 426 -0.42 -23.28 16.79
CA ILE A 426 -1.84 -23.45 17.05
C ILE A 426 -2.52 -22.10 16.78
N LEU A 427 -3.53 -22.13 15.91
CA LEU A 427 -4.37 -20.98 15.61
C LEU A 427 -5.51 -20.91 16.61
N GLU A 428 -5.49 -19.87 17.43
CA GLU A 428 -6.55 -19.56 18.37
C GLU A 428 -7.55 -18.59 17.73
N GLU A 429 -8.85 -18.85 17.94
CA GLU A 429 -9.91 -17.91 17.55
C GLU A 429 -9.76 -16.64 18.39
N CYS A 430 -9.58 -15.51 17.72
CA CYS A 430 -9.35 -14.25 18.37
C CYS A 430 -10.62 -13.39 18.36
N ASN A 431 -10.98 -12.87 19.53
CA ASN A 431 -11.95 -11.78 19.59
C ASN A 431 -11.30 -10.50 19.04
N ILE A 432 -11.76 -10.06 17.86
CA ILE A 432 -11.24 -8.88 17.15
C ILE A 432 -11.37 -7.60 18.00
N PHE A 433 -12.30 -7.57 18.96
CA PHE A 433 -12.52 -6.43 19.84
C PHE A 433 -11.60 -6.40 21.07
N ASN A 434 -10.79 -7.44 21.29
CA ASN A 434 -9.73 -7.38 22.30
C ASN A 434 -8.66 -6.39 21.84
N GLN A 435 -8.41 -5.32 22.62
CA GLN A 435 -7.47 -4.24 22.25
C GLN A 435 -6.09 -4.74 21.79
N ASN A 436 -5.55 -5.78 22.44
CA ASN A 436 -4.22 -6.30 22.09
C ASN A 436 -4.22 -7.01 20.73
N VAL A 437 -5.30 -7.74 20.41
CA VAL A 437 -5.51 -8.37 19.11
C VAL A 437 -5.79 -7.30 18.06
N PHE A 438 -6.65 -6.35 18.37
CA PHE A 438 -7.02 -5.24 17.51
C PHE A 438 -5.78 -4.44 17.05
N HIS A 439 -4.89 -4.09 17.98
CA HIS A 439 -3.64 -3.41 17.65
C HIS A 439 -2.73 -4.24 16.72
N LYS A 440 -2.67 -5.57 16.91
CA LYS A 440 -1.92 -6.48 16.02
C LYS A 440 -2.54 -6.60 14.63
N PHE A 441 -3.86 -6.55 14.51
CA PHE A 441 -4.56 -6.56 13.21
C PHE A 441 -4.49 -5.21 12.49
N LEU A 442 -4.50 -4.11 13.25
CA LEU A 442 -4.39 -2.74 12.73
C LEU A 442 -2.98 -2.46 12.17
N SER A 443 -1.93 -2.91 12.88
CA SER A 443 -0.55 -2.76 12.41
C SER A 443 -0.26 -3.51 11.11
N LYS A 444 -1.03 -4.56 10.80
CA LYS A 444 -0.95 -5.30 9.55
C LYS A 444 -1.82 -4.73 8.42
N ASN A 445 -2.48 -3.58 8.59
CA ASN A 445 -3.47 -3.02 7.65
C ASN A 445 -4.64 -3.98 7.31
N ILE A 446 -4.79 -5.10 8.02
CA ILE A 446 -5.80 -6.12 7.74
C ILE A 446 -7.20 -5.56 7.97
N LEU A 447 -7.37 -4.79 9.05
CA LEU A 447 -8.63 -4.11 9.34
C LEU A 447 -8.97 -3.09 8.24
N LEU A 448 -7.99 -2.32 7.75
CA LEU A 448 -8.20 -1.34 6.68
C LEU A 448 -8.62 -2.00 5.37
N VAL A 449 -8.06 -3.17 5.03
CA VAL A 449 -8.49 -3.96 3.85
C VAL A 449 -9.92 -4.49 4.04
N ILE A 450 -10.28 -4.99 5.23
CA ILE A 450 -11.66 -5.38 5.55
C ILE A 450 -12.61 -4.18 5.43
N LEU A 451 -12.22 -3.03 5.97
CA LEU A 451 -13.03 -1.81 5.96
C LEU A 451 -13.19 -1.24 4.55
N LEU A 452 -12.12 -1.15 3.76
CA LEU A 452 -12.15 -0.63 2.38
C LEU A 452 -12.98 -1.52 1.45
N LYS A 453 -12.93 -2.84 1.62
CA LYS A 453 -13.68 -3.79 0.78
C LYS A 453 -15.19 -3.75 1.03
N TYR A 454 -15.64 -3.23 2.17
CA TYR A 454 -17.06 -3.30 2.60
C TYR A 454 -17.71 -1.96 2.96
N ILE A 455 -16.97 -0.92 3.34
CA ILE A 455 -17.54 0.43 3.58
C ILE A 455 -17.77 1.19 2.26
N VAL A 456 -17.04 0.86 1.19
CA VAL A 456 -17.09 1.61 -0.08
C VAL A 456 -18.26 1.21 -1.00
N PHE A 457 -19.04 0.17 -0.69
CA PHE A 457 -20.27 -0.15 -1.45
C PHE A 457 -21.43 -0.53 -0.51
N PRO A 458 -22.47 0.31 -0.46
CA PRO A 458 -23.54 0.21 -1.45
C PRO A 458 -23.98 1.60 -1.95
N LEU A 459 -23.34 2.11 -3.01
CA LEU A 459 -23.95 3.15 -3.85
C LEU A 459 -24.32 2.50 -5.19
N SER A 460 -25.62 2.32 -5.36
CA SER A 460 -26.28 1.74 -6.52
C SER A 460 -25.88 2.43 -7.82
N GLY A 461 -25.40 1.66 -8.80
CA GLY A 461 -25.70 1.93 -10.21
C GLY A 461 -24.56 2.27 -11.18
N PHE A 462 -23.28 2.30 -10.78
CA PHE A 462 -22.18 2.47 -11.74
C PHE A 462 -21.09 1.41 -11.54
N SER A 463 -21.12 0.39 -12.39
CA SER A 463 -20.03 -0.57 -12.58
C SER A 463 -18.91 0.07 -13.40
N VAL A 464 -18.09 0.91 -12.75
CA VAL A 464 -16.74 1.20 -13.24
C VAL A 464 -15.80 0.23 -12.53
N LEU A 465 -15.27 -0.73 -13.30
CA LEU A 465 -14.29 -1.70 -12.84
C LEU A 465 -12.94 -0.98 -12.66
N VAL A 466 -12.79 -0.21 -11.59
CA VAL A 466 -11.48 0.28 -11.15
C VAL A 466 -10.85 -0.84 -10.33
N SER A 467 -9.92 -1.57 -10.96
CA SER A 467 -9.02 -2.49 -10.27
C SER A 467 -8.18 -1.69 -9.27
N PHE A 468 -8.63 -1.64 -8.02
CA PHE A 468 -7.84 -1.08 -6.91
C PHE A 468 -6.93 -2.18 -6.35
N ASP A 469 -5.77 -2.35 -6.99
CA ASP A 469 -4.59 -2.92 -6.32
C ASP A 469 -4.05 -1.90 -5.31
N VAL A 470 -4.84 -1.63 -4.26
CA VAL A 470 -4.38 -0.80 -3.13
C VAL A 470 -3.58 -1.69 -2.21
N LEU A 471 -2.29 -1.64 -2.46
CA LEU A 471 -1.18 -2.20 -1.71
C LEU A 471 -1.35 -2.11 -0.20
N ALA A 472 -1.38 -3.29 0.43
CA ALA A 472 -0.83 -3.48 1.77
C ALA A 472 0.68 -3.21 1.71
N TYR A 473 1.10 -1.97 1.98
CA TYR A 473 2.50 -1.68 2.24
C TYR A 473 2.77 -1.95 3.72
N ALA A 474 3.45 -3.06 3.99
CA ALA A 474 4.41 -3.13 5.07
C ALA A 474 5.69 -2.43 4.57
N THR A 475 6.04 -1.29 5.15
CA THR A 475 7.40 -0.74 5.07
C THR A 475 7.97 -0.69 6.47
N VAL A 476 9.17 -1.27 6.55
CA VAL A 476 10.15 -1.34 7.64
C VAL A 476 10.46 0.02 8.24
#